data_AF-A0A961R0C5-F1
#
_entry.id   AF-A0A961R0C5-F1
#
_cell.length_a   1.000
_cell.length_b   1.000
_cell.length_c   1.000
_cell.angle_alpha   90.00
_cell.angle_beta   90.00
_cell.angle_gamma   90.00
#
_symmetry.space_group_name_H-M   'P 1'
#
loop_
_entity.id
_entity.type
_entity.pdbx_description
1 polymer ?
#
loop_
_entity_poly.entity_id
_entity_poly.type
_entity_poly.pdbx_seq_one_letter_code
_entity_poly.pdbx_strand_id
1 'polypeptide(L)'
;RWFGVPYWSLSQWAKLKVKNAVNYIGAFEQTLAGEARRCGADGVICGHIHYATIRDEHGIRYMNCGDWVESCTALAEHDDGRFEIITWADPARRIAPVAPVAARAA
;
A
#
# COMPACT_ATOMS: atom_id res chain seq x y z
N ARG A 1 -40.55 14.01 -26.80
CA ARG A 1 -39.81 12.73 -26.63
C ARG A 1 -38.55 13.04 -25.84
N TRP A 2 -38.57 12.79 -24.53
CA TRP A 2 -37.48 13.12 -23.61
C TRP A 2 -36.32 12.13 -23.78
N PHE A 3 -35.12 12.69 -23.83
CA PHE A 3 -33.79 12.16 -24.19
C PHE A 3 -33.51 10.65 -24.05
N GLY A 4 -33.11 10.05 -25.17
CA GLY A 4 -32.55 8.70 -25.26
C GLY A 4 -31.09 8.64 -24.81
N VAL A 5 -30.86 8.62 -23.50
CA VAL A 5 -29.57 8.23 -22.93
C VAL A 5 -29.44 6.71 -22.93
N PRO A 6 -28.33 6.14 -23.45
CA PRO A 6 -28.08 4.71 -23.40
C PRO A 6 -28.01 4.21 -21.95
N TYR A 7 -28.32 2.92 -21.75
CA TYR A 7 -28.30 2.28 -20.43
C TYR A 7 -26.99 2.56 -19.68
N TRP A 8 -27.10 3.19 -18.51
CA TRP A 8 -25.97 3.54 -17.65
C TRP A 8 -26.05 2.76 -16.33
N SER A 9 -25.08 1.87 -16.11
CA SER A 9 -24.98 1.08 -14.88
C SER A 9 -23.93 1.66 -13.94
N LEU A 10 -24.38 2.28 -12.84
CA LEU A 10 -23.51 2.75 -11.76
C LEU A 10 -22.60 1.62 -11.24
N SER A 11 -23.12 0.39 -11.15
CA SER A 11 -22.37 -0.79 -10.70
C SER A 11 -21.24 -1.17 -11.67
N GLN A 12 -21.47 -1.09 -12.99
CA GLN A 12 -20.39 -1.32 -13.96
C GLN A 12 -19.33 -0.22 -13.88
N TRP A 13 -19.74 1.05 -13.77
CA TRP A 13 -18.83 2.17 -13.60
C TRP A 13 -17.98 2.02 -12.33
N ALA A 14 -18.60 1.71 -11.19
CA ALA A 14 -17.91 1.52 -9.91
C ALA A 14 -16.92 0.35 -9.99
N LYS A 15 -17.33 -0.79 -10.57
CA LYS A 15 -16.44 -1.94 -10.77
C LYS A 15 -15.23 -1.59 -11.62
N LEU A 16 -15.41 -0.84 -12.71
CA LEU A 16 -14.31 -0.39 -13.57
C LEU A 16 -13.37 0.56 -12.83
N LYS A 17 -13.92 1.52 -12.07
CA LYS A 17 -13.13 2.44 -11.24
C LYS A 17 -12.28 1.70 -10.20
N VAL A 18 -12.88 0.76 -9.48
CA VAL A 18 -12.19 -0.08 -8.49
C VAL A 18 -11.08 -0.89 -9.15
N LYS A 19 -11.35 -1.58 -10.27
CA LYS A 19 -10.33 -2.34 -11.00
C LYS A 19 -9.16 -1.46 -11.44
N ASN A 20 -9.44 -0.28 -11.97
CA ASN A 20 -8.40 0.64 -12.40
C ASN A 20 -7.54 1.12 -11.22
N ALA A 21 -8.15 1.43 -10.07
CA ALA A 21 -7.42 1.80 -8.86
C ALA A 21 -6.52 0.67 -8.37
N VAL A 22 -7.04 -0.57 -8.30
CA VAL A 22 -6.26 -1.75 -7.89
C VAL A 22 -5.10 -2.00 -8.84
N ASN A 23 -5.32 -1.90 -10.16
CA ASN A 23 -4.26 -2.07 -11.15
C ASN A 23 -3.18 -0.99 -11.02
N TYR A 24 -3.58 0.26 -10.76
CA TYR A 24 -2.65 1.37 -10.55
C TYR A 24 -1.77 1.15 -9.31
N ILE A 25 -2.36 0.71 -8.19
CA ILE A 25 -1.62 0.37 -6.97
C ILE A 25 -0.61 -0.74 -7.25
N GLY A 26 -1.03 -1.82 -7.90
CA GLY A 26 -0.13 -2.92 -8.24
C GLY A 26 1.04 -2.51 -9.16
N ALA A 27 0.78 -1.66 -10.17
CA ALA A 27 1.84 -1.15 -11.05
C ALA A 27 2.83 -0.24 -10.31
N PHE A 28 2.34 0.54 -9.35
CA PHE A 28 3.16 1.39 -8.50
C PHE A 28 4.06 0.55 -7.57
N GLU A 29 3.48 -0.44 -6.89
CA GLU A 29 4.20 -1.41 -6.05
C GLU A 29 5.29 -2.13 -6.84
N GLN A 30 4.97 -2.61 -8.04
CA GLN A 30 5.92 -3.31 -8.91
C GLN A 30 7.10 -2.42 -9.32
N THR A 31 6.83 -1.14 -9.64
CA THR A 31 7.85 -0.18 -10.05
C THR A 31 8.80 0.13 -8.90
N LEU A 32 8.26 0.40 -7.71
CA LEU A 32 9.07 0.68 -6.52
C LEU A 32 9.89 -0.56 -6.08
N ALA A 33 9.29 -1.75 -6.13
CA ALA A 33 10.01 -2.99 -5.88
C ALA A 33 11.13 -3.24 -6.91
N GLY A 34 10.94 -2.82 -8.16
CA GLY A 34 11.97 -2.85 -9.20
C GLY A 34 13.16 -1.95 -8.87
N GLU A 35 12.89 -0.69 -8.51
CA GLU A 35 13.93 0.28 -8.15
C GLU A 35 14.68 -0.12 -6.88
N ALA A 36 13.98 -0.60 -5.85
CA ALA A 36 14.60 -1.08 -4.62
C ALA A 36 15.61 -2.20 -4.90
N ARG A 37 15.25 -3.17 -5.75
CA ARG A 37 16.19 -4.21 -6.20
C ARG A 37 17.37 -3.65 -6.97
N ARG A 38 17.13 -2.71 -7.89
CA ARG A 38 18.19 -2.08 -8.68
C ARG A 38 19.21 -1.38 -7.79
N CYS A 39 18.76 -0.81 -6.68
CA CYS A 39 19.60 -0.19 -5.66
C CYS A 39 20.23 -1.20 -4.67
N GLY A 40 19.94 -2.50 -4.79
CA GLY A 40 20.43 -3.52 -3.86
C GLY A 40 19.81 -3.45 -2.47
N ALA A 41 18.69 -2.74 -2.30
CA ALA A 41 18.00 -2.62 -1.03
C ALA A 41 17.20 -3.89 -0.67
N ASP A 42 16.93 -4.07 0.62
CA ASP A 42 16.07 -5.15 1.11
C ASP A 42 14.58 -4.74 1.20
N GLY A 43 14.31 -3.44 1.22
CA GLY A 43 12.99 -2.86 1.40
C GLY A 43 12.83 -1.50 0.74
N VAL A 44 11.59 -1.03 0.62
CA VAL A 44 11.22 0.33 0.22
C VAL A 44 10.11 0.85 1.12
N ILE A 45 10.26 2.10 1.56
CA ILE A 45 9.24 2.86 2.29
C ILE A 45 8.73 3.97 1.38
N CYS A 46 7.42 4.05 1.18
CA CYS A 46 6.80 5.06 0.32
C CYS A 46 5.49 5.62 0.89
N GLY A 47 4.84 6.49 0.12
CA GLY A 47 3.55 7.11 0.42
C GLY A 47 2.73 7.33 -0.85
N HIS A 48 2.12 8.51 -0.98
CA HIS A 48 1.40 9.00 -2.17
C HIS A 48 0.02 8.38 -2.44
N ILE A 49 -0.15 7.05 -2.28
CA ILE A 49 -1.43 6.39 -2.56
C ILE A 49 -2.37 6.31 -1.33
N HIS A 50 -1.93 6.80 -0.17
CA HIS A 50 -2.70 6.90 1.08
C HIS A 50 -3.30 5.55 1.54
N TYR A 51 -2.53 4.47 1.40
CA TYR A 51 -2.94 3.13 1.80
C TYR A 51 -1.85 2.46 2.63
N ALA A 52 -2.04 2.45 3.96
CA ALA A 52 -1.08 1.90 4.88
C ALA A 52 -0.95 0.37 4.72
N THR A 53 0.25 -0.11 4.38
CA THR A 53 0.51 -1.56 4.21
C THR A 53 1.97 -1.91 4.42
N ILE A 54 2.22 -3.11 4.96
CA ILE A 54 3.54 -3.77 4.96
C ILE A 54 3.35 -5.11 4.27
N ARG A 55 4.10 -5.37 3.19
CA ARG A 55 4.02 -6.60 2.39
C ARG A 55 5.40 -7.03 1.94
N ASP A 56 5.66 -8.33 1.99
CA ASP A 56 6.79 -8.93 1.32
C ASP A 56 6.32 -9.42 -0.05
N GLU A 57 6.73 -8.72 -1.10
CA GLU A 57 6.34 -9.03 -2.46
C GLU A 57 7.52 -8.82 -3.40
N HIS A 58 7.63 -9.67 -4.42
CA HIS A 58 8.74 -9.58 -5.36
C HIS A 58 10.14 -9.73 -4.68
N GLY A 59 10.25 -10.32 -3.49
CA GLY A 59 11.53 -10.33 -2.74
C GLY A 59 12.02 -8.93 -2.30
N ILE A 60 11.11 -7.97 -2.41
CA ILE A 60 10.95 -6.64 -1.84
C ILE A 60 10.25 -6.61 -0.48
N ARG A 61 10.77 -6.02 0.61
CA ARG A 61 9.83 -5.52 1.63
C ARG A 61 9.22 -4.20 1.21
N TYR A 62 7.98 -4.21 0.77
CA TYR A 62 7.21 -3.01 0.45
C TYR A 62 6.47 -2.48 1.68
N MET A 63 6.71 -1.22 2.00
CA MET A 63 6.06 -0.52 3.10
C MET A 63 5.49 0.80 2.60
N ASN A 64 4.21 1.01 2.79
CA ASN A 64 3.55 2.24 2.39
C ASN A 64 2.86 2.88 3.58
N CYS A 65 3.06 4.19 3.72
CA CYS A 65 2.34 5.00 4.68
C CYS A 65 0.91 5.27 4.18
N GLY A 66 -0.03 5.37 5.12
CA GLY A 66 -1.32 5.99 4.83
C GLY A 66 -1.19 7.50 4.83
N ASP A 67 -2.18 8.16 5.41
CA ASP A 67 -2.32 9.60 5.44
C ASP A 67 -2.82 10.05 6.83
N TRP A 68 -2.85 11.35 7.06
CA TRP A 68 -3.22 11.94 8.36
C TRP A 68 -4.62 12.57 8.35
N VAL A 69 -5.38 12.39 7.29
CA VAL A 69 -6.72 12.97 7.11
C VAL A 69 -7.78 11.90 7.32
N GLU A 70 -7.64 10.76 6.64
CA GLU A 70 -8.59 9.65 6.65
C GLU A 70 -8.11 8.48 7.50
N SER A 71 -6.87 8.01 7.27
CA SER A 71 -6.38 6.80 7.96
C SER A 71 -5.68 7.08 9.29
N CYS A 72 -5.08 8.27 9.46
CA CYS A 72 -4.28 8.65 10.63
C CYS A 72 -3.29 7.55 11.05
N THR A 73 -2.46 7.12 10.08
CA THR A 73 -1.47 6.06 10.29
C THR A 73 -0.04 6.58 10.27
N ALA A 74 0.84 5.88 10.97
CA ALA A 74 2.29 6.08 10.93
C ALA A 74 3.00 4.73 10.78
N LEU A 75 4.11 4.71 10.05
CA LEU A 75 5.02 3.57 10.00
C LEU A 75 6.13 3.78 11.03
N ALA A 76 6.36 2.80 11.90
CA ALA A 76 7.39 2.83 12.92
C ALA A 76 8.34 1.63 12.76
N GLU A 77 9.64 1.89 12.85
CA GLU A 77 10.66 0.86 13.04
C GLU A 77 11.00 0.79 14.53
N HIS A 78 11.03 -0.42 15.08
CA HIS A 78 11.40 -0.70 16.46
C HIS A 78 12.92 -0.92 16.56
N ASP A 79 13.49 -0.77 17.75
CA ASP A 79 14.93 -0.96 17.98
C ASP A 79 15.44 -2.38 17.63
N ASP A 80 14.54 -3.37 17.61
CA ASP A 80 14.82 -4.74 17.18
C ASP A 80 14.62 -4.99 15.68
N GLY A 81 14.40 -3.93 14.90
CA GLY A 81 14.24 -3.95 13.45
C GLY A 81 12.85 -4.37 12.97
N ARG A 82 11.90 -4.65 13.87
CA ARG A 82 10.50 -4.90 13.47
C ARG A 82 9.86 -3.63 12.95
N PHE A 83 8.95 -3.77 11.99
CA PHE A 83 8.15 -2.65 11.48
C PHE A 83 6.70 -2.77 11.91
N GLU A 84 6.06 -1.66 12.24
CA GLU A 84 4.66 -1.60 12.66
C GLU A 84 3.94 -0.44 11.96
N ILE A 85 2.66 -0.65 11.63
CA ILE A 85 1.75 0.45 11.29
C ILE A 85 0.95 0.80 12.54
N ILE A 86 1.19 2.00 13.05
CA ILE A 86 0.44 2.60 14.14
C ILE A 86 -0.81 3.25 13.55
N THR A 87 -1.98 2.89 14.08
CA THR A 87 -3.26 3.52 13.72
C THR A 87 -3.76 4.37 14.88
N TRP A 88 -3.91 5.69 14.68
CA TRP A 88 -4.41 6.59 15.73
C TRP A 88 -5.93 6.69 15.76
N ALA A 89 -6.57 6.75 14.59
CA ALA A 89 -8.03 6.95 14.49
C ALA A 89 -8.85 5.74 14.93
N ASP A 90 -8.24 4.56 14.99
CA ASP A 90 -8.90 3.31 15.39
C ASP A 90 -7.96 2.44 16.23
N PRO A 91 -7.99 2.56 17.58
CA PRO A 91 -7.16 1.78 18.48
C PRO A 91 -7.41 0.27 18.43
N ALA A 92 -8.56 -0.15 17.90
CA ALA A 92 -8.92 -1.56 17.73
C ALA A 92 -8.31 -2.15 16.46
N ARG A 93 -8.04 -1.31 15.44
CA ARG A 93 -7.32 -1.69 14.22
C ARG A 93 -5.81 -1.66 14.43
N ARG A 94 -5.32 -2.60 15.26
CA ARG A 94 -3.89 -2.87 15.39
C ARG A 94 -3.44 -3.78 14.27
N ILE A 95 -2.53 -3.28 13.43
CA ILE A 95 -1.80 -4.12 12.48
C ILE A 95 -0.63 -4.71 13.26
N ALA A 96 -0.52 -6.04 13.28
CA ALA A 96 0.56 -6.69 14.01
C ALA A 96 1.92 -6.23 13.46
N PRO A 97 2.91 -5.96 14.33
CA PRO A 97 4.27 -5.71 13.90
C PRO A 97 4.77 -6.86 13.05
N VAL A 98 5.47 -6.53 11.97
CA VAL A 98 6.10 -7.48 11.06
C VAL A 98 7.54 -7.68 11.50
N ALA A 99 8.01 -8.93 11.42
CA ALA A 99 9.38 -9.31 11.72
C ALA A 99 10.39 -8.44 10.95
N PRO A 100 11.66 -8.34 11.37
CA PRO A 100 12.65 -7.54 10.66
C PRO A 100 12.85 -8.00 9.21
N VAL A 101 13.40 -7.13 8.37
CA VAL A 101 13.76 -7.54 7.01
C VAL A 101 14.89 -8.55 7.14
N ALA A 102 14.75 -9.73 6.54
CA ALA A 102 15.81 -10.73 6.56
C ALA A 102 17.03 -10.15 5.83
N ALA A 103 18.11 -9.91 6.59
CA ALA A 103 19.37 -9.47 6.01
C ALA A 103 19.80 -10.47 4.94
N ARG A 104 20.08 -10.00 3.73
CA ARG A 104 20.69 -10.86 2.71
C ARG A 104 22.05 -11.32 3.20
N ALA A 105 22.31 -12.63 3.11
CA ALA A 105 23.66 -13.16 3.32
C ALA A 105 24.59 -12.48 2.30
N ALA A 106 25.66 -11.85 2.81
CA ALA A 106 26.66 -11.15 2.03
C ALA A 106 27.47 -12.09 1.13
#